data_AF-A0A971BIF5-F1
#
_entry.id   AF-A0A971BIF5-F1
#
_cell.length_a   1.000
_cell.length_b   1.000
_cell.length_c   1.000
_cell.angle_alpha   90.00
_cell.angle_beta   90.00
_cell.angle_gamma   90.00
#
_symmetry.space_group_name_H-M   'P 1'
#
loop_
_entity.id
_entity.type
_entity.pdbx_description
1 polymer ?
#
loop_
_entity_poly.entity_id
_entity_poly.type
_entity_poly.pdbx_seq_one_letter_code
_entity_poly.pdbx_strand_id
1 'polypeptide(L)'
;MNNKQRYGINIKKYCSAHEAYVEACLTGGSRLDGLLSLHERKLRRLQHERLVHLIVTLLISIVFLFSIWLFVTLSNPLVLILTAVVLALLAAYIGHYFFLENTVQRWYVLSDRISEKISE
;
A
#
# COMPACT_ATOMS: atom_id res chain seq x y z
N MET A 1 -0.93 24.63 -15.66
CA MET A 1 -1.26 23.18 -15.58
C MET A 1 -0.02 22.38 -15.97
N ASN A 2 0.72 21.82 -15.00
CA ASN A 2 2.01 21.19 -15.27
C ASN A 2 1.86 19.66 -15.40
N ASN A 3 2.20 19.16 -16.59
CA ASN A 3 1.87 17.84 -17.11
C ASN A 3 2.92 16.78 -16.71
N LYS A 4 3.15 16.56 -15.40
CA LYS A 4 4.30 15.77 -14.93
C LYS A 4 4.02 14.60 -13.99
N GLN A 5 2.86 13.95 -14.05
CA GLN A 5 2.64 12.70 -13.29
C GLN A 5 1.92 11.67 -14.17
N ARG A 6 2.59 11.20 -15.23
CA ARG A 6 2.01 10.24 -16.18
C ARG A 6 2.38 8.77 -15.90
N TYR A 7 3.48 8.46 -15.19
CA TYR A 7 3.83 7.08 -14.82
C TYR A 7 4.67 7.02 -13.53
N GLY A 8 4.37 6.05 -12.66
CA GLY A 8 5.18 5.70 -11.49
C GLY A 8 5.25 6.76 -10.39
N ILE A 9 4.11 7.10 -9.76
CA ILE A 9 4.13 7.97 -8.59
C ILE A 9 4.84 7.23 -7.45
N ASN A 10 6.02 7.70 -7.08
CA ASN A 10 6.71 7.18 -5.89
C ASN A 10 5.85 7.54 -4.67
N ILE A 11 5.17 6.55 -4.10
CA ILE A 11 4.23 6.71 -2.97
C ILE A 11 4.87 7.54 -1.84
N LYS A 12 6.17 7.36 -1.56
CA LYS A 12 6.86 8.17 -0.54
C LYS A 12 6.84 9.66 -0.88
N LYS A 13 7.16 10.02 -2.12
CA LYS A 13 7.12 11.44 -2.58
C LYS A 13 5.70 11.99 -2.59
N TYR A 14 4.71 11.17 -2.96
CA TYR A 14 3.30 11.56 -2.92
C TYR A 14 2.82 11.83 -1.50
N CYS A 15 3.22 11.00 -0.54
CA CYS A 15 2.94 11.18 0.88
C CYS A 15 3.56 12.46 1.42
N SER A 16 4.86 12.66 1.18
CA SER A 16 5.56 13.85 1.66
C SER A 16 5.02 15.15 1.04
N ALA A 17 4.64 15.13 -0.25
CA ALA A 17 4.00 16.28 -0.88
C ALA A 17 2.60 16.56 -0.30
N HIS A 18 1.84 15.52 0.07
CA HIS A 18 0.54 15.67 0.73
C HIS A 18 0.70 16.16 2.18
N GLU A 19 1.69 15.67 2.92
CA GLU A 19 2.04 16.13 4.27
C GLU A 19 2.40 17.64 4.25
N ALA A 20 3.28 18.07 3.35
CA ALA A 20 3.64 19.49 3.21
C ALA A 20 2.45 20.38 2.80
N TYR A 21 1.55 19.86 1.97
CA TYR A 21 0.32 20.58 1.59
C TYR A 21 -0.63 20.73 2.78
N VAL A 22 -0.81 19.67 3.57
CA VAL A 22 -1.62 19.70 4.79
C VAL A 22 -1.06 20.72 5.79
N GLU A 23 0.26 20.71 6.02
CA GLU A 23 0.89 21.69 6.92
C GLU A 23 0.70 23.13 6.44
N ALA A 24 0.89 23.40 5.15
CA ALA A 24 0.67 24.73 4.58
C ALA A 24 -0.79 25.21 4.76
N CYS A 25 -1.77 24.32 4.56
CA CYS A 25 -3.18 24.63 4.79
C CYS A 25 -3.50 24.89 6.27
N LEU A 26 -2.89 24.13 7.19
CA LEU A 26 -3.06 24.32 8.64
C LEU A 26 -2.46 25.65 9.14
N THR A 27 -1.36 26.12 8.55
CA THR A 27 -0.75 27.42 8.91
C THR A 27 -1.42 28.63 8.26
N GLY A 28 -2.05 28.45 7.09
CA GLY A 28 -2.58 29.54 6.27
C GLY A 28 -4.04 29.92 6.53
N GLY A 29 -4.76 29.19 7.39
CA GLY A 29 -6.16 29.49 7.77
C GLY A 29 -7.18 29.46 6.63
N SER A 30 -6.81 29.01 5.43
CA SER A 30 -7.66 29.03 4.23
C SER A 30 -8.17 27.64 3.86
N ARG A 31 -9.51 27.55 3.74
CA ARG A 31 -10.34 26.37 3.40
C ARG A 31 -9.83 25.03 3.94
N LEU A 32 -10.06 24.86 5.24
CA LEU A 32 -10.09 23.56 5.92
C LEU A 32 -11.27 22.70 5.42
N ASP A 33 -12.31 23.35 4.88
CA ASP A 33 -13.48 22.74 4.27
C ASP A 33 -13.10 21.80 3.12
N GLY A 34 -13.13 20.51 3.44
CA GLY A 34 -12.84 19.43 2.49
C GLY A 34 -11.39 18.94 2.47
N LEU A 35 -10.49 19.48 3.29
CA LEU A 35 -9.13 18.94 3.44
C LEU A 35 -9.17 17.53 4.04
N LEU A 36 -9.95 17.37 5.12
CA LEU A 36 -10.15 16.08 5.79
C LEU A 36 -10.82 15.07 4.84
N SER A 37 -11.86 15.48 4.11
CA SER A 37 -12.53 14.59 3.15
C SER A 37 -11.62 14.18 1.98
N LEU A 38 -10.71 15.06 1.54
CA LEU A 38 -9.70 14.74 0.54
C LEU A 38 -8.63 13.78 1.08
N HIS A 39 -8.17 13.99 2.32
CA HIS A 39 -7.22 13.08 2.98
C HIS A 39 -7.82 11.69 3.18
N GLU A 40 -9.03 11.60 3.72
CA GLU A 40 -9.79 10.35 3.91
C GLU A 40 -10.01 9.60 2.60
N ARG A 41 -10.31 10.31 1.51
CA ARG A 41 -10.44 9.68 0.19
C ARG A 41 -9.12 9.08 -0.30
N LYS A 42 -7.99 9.73 -0.04
CA LYS A 42 -6.66 9.19 -0.39
C LYS A 42 -6.29 8.02 0.51
N LEU A 43 -6.58 8.10 1.81
CA LEU A 43 -6.38 7.01 2.77
C LEU A 43 -7.17 5.76 2.37
N ARG A 44 -8.45 5.91 1.99
CA ARG A 44 -9.26 4.81 1.47
C ARG A 44 -8.67 4.13 0.23
N ARG A 45 -8.03 4.88 -0.67
CA ARG A 45 -7.35 4.29 -1.84
C ARG A 45 -6.17 3.42 -1.42
N LEU A 46 -5.35 3.89 -0.48
CA LEU A 46 -4.24 3.11 0.05
C LEU A 46 -4.71 1.85 0.79
N GLN A 47 -5.80 1.96 1.57
CA GLN A 47 -6.43 0.79 2.19
C GLN A 47 -6.96 -0.21 1.17
N HIS A 48 -7.55 0.26 0.07
CA HIS A 48 -8.04 -0.60 -1.00
C HIS A 48 -6.90 -1.36 -1.69
N GLU A 49 -5.80 -0.67 -2.01
CA GLU A 49 -4.59 -1.30 -2.56
C GLU A 49 -4.04 -2.38 -1.62
N ARG A 50 -3.98 -2.12 -0.31
CA ARG A 50 -3.57 -3.11 0.70
C ARG A 50 -4.48 -4.34 0.69
N LEU A 51 -5.80 -4.15 0.64
CA LEU A 51 -6.77 -5.24 0.64
C LEU A 51 -6.60 -6.13 -0.60
N VAL A 52 -6.48 -5.52 -1.78
CA VAL A 52 -6.22 -6.24 -3.02
C VAL A 52 -4.91 -7.00 -2.93
N HIS A 53 -3.85 -6.37 -2.40
CA HIS A 53 -2.55 -7.01 -2.25
C HIS A 53 -2.58 -8.20 -1.28
N LEU A 54 -3.36 -8.11 -0.20
CA LEU A 54 -3.60 -9.22 0.73
C LEU A 54 -4.29 -10.40 0.03
N ILE A 55 -5.35 -10.14 -0.74
CA ILE A 55 -6.09 -11.18 -1.48
C ILE A 55 -5.17 -11.88 -2.48
N VAL A 56 -4.37 -11.12 -3.24
CA VAL A 56 -3.43 -11.69 -4.21
C VAL A 56 -2.33 -12.50 -3.50
N THR A 57 -1.81 -12.02 -2.37
CA THR A 57 -0.81 -12.75 -1.57
C THR A 57 -1.38 -14.08 -1.03
N LEU A 58 -2.63 -14.07 -0.58
CA LEU A 58 -3.32 -15.28 -0.11
C LEU A 58 -3.54 -16.28 -1.25
N LEU A 59 -3.91 -15.81 -2.45
CA LEU A 59 -4.03 -16.66 -3.62
C LEU A 59 -2.68 -17.30 -4.01
N ILE A 60 -1.61 -16.51 -4.05
CA ILE A 60 -0.25 -17.02 -4.30
C ILE A 60 0.17 -18.04 -3.23
N SER A 61 -0.19 -17.81 -1.97
CA SER A 61 0.08 -18.75 -0.87
C SER A 61 -0.62 -20.09 -1.07
N ILE A 62 -1.88 -20.09 -1.54
CA ILE A 62 -2.61 -21.32 -1.86
C ILE A 62 -1.93 -22.06 -3.03
N VAL A 63 -1.54 -21.35 -4.08
CA VAL A 63 -0.79 -21.91 -5.22
C VAL A 63 0.55 -22.50 -4.76
N PHE A 64 1.24 -21.84 -3.83
CA PHE A 64 2.48 -22.33 -3.24
C PHE A 64 2.29 -23.66 -2.51
N LEU A 65 1.27 -23.75 -1.64
CA LEU A 65 0.93 -25.00 -0.94
C LEU A 65 0.57 -26.12 -1.92
N PHE A 66 -0.19 -25.81 -2.96
CA PHE A 66 -0.52 -26.77 -4.01
C PHE A 66 0.73 -27.23 -4.79
N SER A 67 1.67 -26.32 -5.07
CA SER A 67 2.94 -26.63 -5.73
C SER A 67 3.80 -27.59 -4.89
N ILE A 68 3.82 -27.40 -3.56
CA ILE A 68 4.49 -28.33 -2.63
C ILE A 68 3.84 -29.72 -2.71
N TRP A 69 2.51 -29.79 -2.68
CA TRP A 69 1.80 -31.06 -2.79
C TRP A 69 2.09 -31.80 -4.11
N LEU A 70 2.13 -31.07 -5.22
CA LEU A 70 2.54 -31.62 -6.53
C LEU A 70 3.99 -32.11 -6.51
N PHE A 71 4.91 -31.38 -5.88
CA PHE A 71 6.31 -31.78 -5.78
C PHE A 71 6.46 -33.12 -5.04
N VAL A 72 5.76 -33.29 -3.91
CA VAL A 72 5.76 -34.55 -3.13
C VAL A 72 5.18 -35.72 -3.94
N THR A 73 4.14 -35.47 -4.73
CA THR A 73 3.43 -36.52 -5.48
C THR A 73 4.19 -36.96 -6.73
N LEU A 74 4.74 -36.01 -7.49
CA LEU A 74 5.39 -36.27 -8.79
C LEU A 74 6.90 -36.47 -8.68
N SER A 75 7.54 -36.00 -7.59
CA SER A 75 9.00 -36.05 -7.38
C SER A 75 9.82 -35.53 -8.57
N ASN A 76 9.26 -34.59 -9.33
CA ASN A 76 9.88 -34.07 -10.55
C ASN A 76 10.68 -32.78 -10.25
N PRO A 77 11.97 -32.70 -10.64
CA PRO A 77 12.81 -31.52 -10.37
C PRO A 77 12.29 -30.23 -11.02
N LEU A 78 11.52 -30.31 -12.11
CA LEU A 78 10.90 -29.14 -12.72
C LEU A 78 9.86 -28.49 -11.78
N VAL A 79 9.13 -29.29 -11.00
CA VAL A 79 8.15 -28.80 -10.03
C VAL A 79 8.85 -28.12 -8.85
N LEU A 80 10.08 -28.53 -8.51
CA LEU A 80 10.88 -27.84 -7.50
C LEU A 80 11.25 -26.42 -7.95
N ILE A 81 11.68 -26.25 -9.20
CA ILE A 81 12.00 -24.93 -9.77
C ILE A 81 10.75 -24.04 -9.77
N LEU A 82 9.60 -24.57 -10.21
CA LEU A 82 8.34 -23.85 -10.16
C LEU A 82 8.00 -23.41 -8.73
N THR A 83 8.13 -24.32 -7.76
CA THR A 83 7.85 -24.03 -6.33
C THR A 83 8.78 -22.94 -5.80
N ALA A 84 10.06 -22.95 -6.17
CA ALA A 84 11.02 -21.93 -5.79
C ALA A 84 10.69 -20.55 -6.38
N VAL A 85 10.23 -20.49 -7.64
CA VAL A 85 9.77 -19.25 -8.28
C VAL A 85 8.54 -18.69 -7.57
N VAL A 86 7.56 -19.55 -7.25
CA VAL A 86 6.35 -19.14 -6.51
C VAL A 86 6.72 -18.65 -5.10
N LEU A 87 7.68 -19.29 -4.44
CA LEU A 87 8.19 -18.85 -3.13
C LEU A 87 8.84 -17.47 -3.20
N ALA A 88 9.69 -17.23 -4.20
CA ALA A 88 10.34 -15.93 -4.39
C ALA A 88 9.29 -14.83 -4.65
N LEU A 89 8.26 -15.13 -5.46
CA LEU A 89 7.14 -14.24 -5.69
C LEU A 89 6.38 -13.96 -4.38
N LEU A 90 6.07 -14.99 -3.60
CA LEU A 90 5.39 -14.86 -2.31
C LEU A 90 6.18 -13.96 -1.35
N ALA A 91 7.49 -14.16 -1.24
CA ALA A 91 8.35 -13.33 -0.39
C ALA A 91 8.37 -11.86 -0.83
N ALA A 92 8.47 -11.60 -2.15
CA ALA A 92 8.39 -10.24 -2.69
C ALA A 92 7.02 -9.58 -2.40
N TYR A 93 5.93 -10.34 -2.52
CA TYR A 93 4.58 -9.87 -2.22
C TYR A 93 4.40 -9.54 -0.73
N ILE A 94 4.89 -10.40 0.17
CA ILE A 94 4.88 -10.13 1.62
C ILE A 94 5.66 -8.84 1.92
N GLY A 95 6.85 -8.68 1.34
CA GLY A 95 7.64 -7.45 1.52
C GLY A 95 6.91 -6.18 1.07
N HIS A 96 6.22 -6.26 -0.08
CA HIS A 96 5.41 -5.14 -0.56
C HIS A 96 4.22 -4.84 0.36
N TYR A 97 3.57 -5.86 0.93
CA TYR A 97 2.47 -5.69 1.89
C TYR A 97 2.90 -4.85 3.10
N PHE A 98 4.04 -5.18 3.72
CA PHE A 98 4.56 -4.43 4.88
C PHE A 98 4.88 -2.97 4.54
N PHE A 99 5.38 -2.70 3.33
CA PHE A 99 5.62 -1.35 2.88
C PHE A 99 4.32 -0.51 2.78
N LEU A 100 3.25 -1.09 2.24
CA LEU A 100 1.94 -0.43 2.17
C LEU A 100 1.37 -0.21 3.57
N GLU A 101 1.42 -1.22 4.44
CA GLU A 101 0.89 -1.15 5.80
C GLU A 101 1.54 -0.02 6.60
N ASN A 102 2.88 0.06 6.60
CA ASN A 102 3.62 1.11 7.29
C ASN A 102 3.26 2.52 6.77
N THR A 103 2.96 2.63 5.47
CA THR A 103 2.56 3.91 4.86
C THR A 103 1.17 4.32 5.32
N VAL A 104 0.20 3.38 5.34
CA VAL A 104 -1.16 3.63 5.81
C VAL A 104 -1.17 3.99 7.31
N GLN A 105 -0.39 3.29 8.13
CA GLN A 105 -0.23 3.59 9.56
C GLN A 105 0.26 5.02 9.81
N ARG A 106 1.27 5.47 9.07
CA ARG A 106 1.74 6.87 9.17
C ARG A 106 0.66 7.88 8.80
N TRP A 107 -0.20 7.55 7.83
CA TRP A 107 -1.28 8.43 7.39
C TRP A 107 -2.44 8.48 8.38
N TYR A 108 -2.72 7.42 9.15
CA TYR A 108 -3.69 7.50 10.24
C TYR A 108 -3.26 8.53 11.30
N VAL A 109 -2.00 8.48 11.73
CA VAL A 109 -1.43 9.45 12.69
C VAL A 109 -1.46 10.89 12.12
N LEU A 110 -1.39 11.04 10.79
CA LEU A 110 -1.58 12.35 10.16
C LEU A 110 -3.06 12.79 10.18
N SER A 111 -4.01 11.88 9.93
CA SER A 111 -5.43 12.16 10.01
C SER A 111 -5.85 12.62 11.41
N ASP A 112 -5.36 11.95 12.46
CA ASP A 112 -5.62 12.31 13.85
C ASP A 112 -5.14 13.75 14.15
N ARG A 113 -3.93 14.10 13.71
CA ARG A 113 -3.37 15.46 13.84
C ARG A 113 -4.15 16.52 13.08
N ILE A 114 -4.69 16.18 11.90
CA ILE A 114 -5.55 17.09 11.15
C ILE A 114 -6.86 17.29 11.91
N SER A 115 -7.46 16.22 12.44
CA SER A 115 -8.72 16.29 13.18
C SER A 115 -8.59 17.11 14.47
N GLU A 116 -7.51 16.93 15.22
CA GLU A 116 -7.23 17.67 16.47
C GLU A 116 -7.17 19.19 16.22
N LYS A 117 -6.45 19.61 15.16
CA LYS A 117 -6.35 21.02 14.77
C LYS A 117 -7.61 21.62 14.16
N ILE A 118 -8.53 20.80 13.66
CA ILE A 118 -9.85 21.28 13.20
C ILE A 118 -10.78 21.50 14.40
N SER A 119 -10.59 20.74 15.49
CA SER A 119 -11.39 20.83 16.71
C SER A 119 -10.93 21.90 17.72
N GLU A 120 -9.71 22.43 17.58
CA GLU A 120 -9.22 23.64 18.26
C GLU A 120 -9.73 24.93 17.59
#